data_AF-A0A371JSJ9-F1
#
_entry.id   AF-A0A371JSJ9-F1
#
_cell.length_a   1.000
_cell.length_b   1.000
_cell.length_c   1.000
_cell.angle_alpha   90.00
_cell.angle_beta   90.00
_cell.angle_gamma   90.00
#
_symmetry.space_group_name_H-M   'P 1'
#
loop_
_entity.id
_entity.type
_entity.pdbx_description
1 polymer ?
#
loop_
_entity_poly.entity_id
_entity_poly.type
_entity_poly.pdbx_seq_one_letter_code
_entity_poly.pdbx_strand_id
1 'polypeptide(L)'
;MTSVAQTKFSGIAIDASLPNGWQVQEENYGQISISNTNEEAAIILMEHGWATEQVILHNMQQNIQEEGIEAALASDVMQLENGDYIALYQGYAGQQQVILVAVVSKSKLWQVGGVMTIVMALQENFKDSYQDMAVEISKSIRYRPFMNRLAQQKANMFKGRKLMRFSSYYTSDYDNTISVGSSGKTTINFCSNGQFAFDGYSDFSAGGGAFDGHVSSNNSAGVGLWSLMMIHDYMVLRLVSNAGEVNYMPIERYTEDGAYYINGDKWVIGGSDICN
;
A
#
# COMPACT_ATOMS: atom_id res chain seq x y z
N MET A 1 -8.01 34.14 -3.56
CA MET A 1 -7.62 32.73 -3.36
C MET A 1 -6.58 32.40 -4.41
N THR A 2 -5.30 32.40 -4.05
CA THR A 2 -4.24 31.88 -4.90
C THR A 2 -4.40 30.36 -4.96
N SER A 3 -4.59 29.77 -6.15
CA SER A 3 -4.62 28.33 -6.28
C SER A 3 -3.23 27.79 -5.95
N VAL A 4 -3.08 27.11 -4.83
CA VAL A 4 -1.87 26.34 -4.53
C VAL A 4 -1.77 25.23 -5.57
N ALA A 5 -0.61 25.10 -6.22
CA ALA A 5 -0.40 24.05 -7.21
C ALA A 5 -0.55 22.68 -6.55
N GLN A 6 -1.35 21.81 -7.14
CA GLN A 6 -1.55 20.44 -6.67
C GLN A 6 -0.50 19.55 -7.34
N THR A 7 0.18 18.74 -6.53
CA THR A 7 1.13 17.72 -6.99
C THR A 7 0.35 16.43 -7.21
N LYS A 8 0.48 15.85 -8.40
CA LYS A 8 -0.11 14.56 -8.76
C LYS A 8 0.92 13.46 -8.51
N PHE A 9 0.58 12.51 -7.66
CA PHE A 9 1.46 11.38 -7.34
C PHE A 9 1.15 10.16 -8.21
N SER A 10 2.15 9.35 -8.49
CA SER A 10 2.02 8.10 -9.24
C SER A 10 2.02 6.88 -8.31
N GLY A 11 2.75 6.92 -7.20
CA GLY A 11 2.84 5.82 -6.23
C GLY A 11 1.55 5.56 -5.45
N ILE A 12 0.73 6.59 -5.28
CA ILE A 12 -0.61 6.54 -4.65
C ILE A 12 -1.59 7.31 -5.54
N ALA A 13 -2.83 6.84 -5.69
CA ALA A 13 -3.83 7.48 -6.54
C ALA A 13 -4.45 8.75 -5.91
N ILE A 14 -3.62 9.74 -5.59
CA ILE A 14 -4.02 11.03 -5.01
C ILE A 14 -3.37 12.21 -5.73
N ASP A 15 -3.95 13.40 -5.54
CA ASP A 15 -3.30 14.69 -5.74
C ASP A 15 -3.28 15.42 -4.38
N ALA A 16 -2.22 16.15 -4.05
CA ALA A 16 -2.18 16.96 -2.82
C ALA A 16 -1.36 18.24 -3.01
N SER A 17 -1.63 19.26 -2.20
CA SER A 17 -0.78 20.46 -2.14
C SER A 17 0.43 20.16 -1.26
N LEU A 18 1.62 20.47 -1.76
CA LEU A 18 2.85 20.44 -0.96
C LEU A 18 3.22 21.86 -0.53
N PRO A 19 3.79 22.05 0.67
CA PRO A 19 4.29 23.37 1.07
C PRO A 19 5.45 23.82 0.17
N ASN A 20 5.66 25.12 0.06
CA ASN A 20 6.72 25.67 -0.79
C ASN A 20 8.10 25.13 -0.39
N GLY A 21 8.90 24.74 -1.38
CA GLY A 21 10.25 24.20 -1.19
C GLY A 21 10.31 22.69 -0.88
N TRP A 22 9.18 22.05 -0.61
CA TRP A 22 9.12 20.60 -0.43
C TRP A 22 9.03 19.89 -1.78
N GLN A 23 9.81 18.82 -1.93
CA GLN A 23 9.97 18.09 -3.16
C GLN A 23 9.89 16.59 -2.91
N VAL A 24 9.23 15.89 -3.82
CA VAL A 24 9.18 14.44 -3.84
C VAL A 24 10.59 13.88 -4.05
N GLN A 25 11.04 13.05 -3.11
CA GLN A 25 12.33 12.35 -3.20
C GLN A 25 12.14 10.96 -3.79
N GLU A 26 11.08 10.28 -3.35
CA GLU A 26 10.82 8.90 -3.73
C GLU A 26 9.32 8.66 -3.82
N GLU A 27 8.90 7.92 -4.85
CA GLU A 27 7.55 7.41 -5.00
C GLU A 27 7.59 5.90 -5.18
N ASN A 28 7.30 5.19 -4.10
CA ASN A 28 7.08 3.76 -4.11
C ASN A 28 5.58 3.47 -4.17
N TYR A 29 5.24 2.24 -4.53
CA TYR A 29 3.85 1.81 -4.55
C TYR A 29 3.29 1.84 -3.11
N GLY A 30 2.33 2.73 -2.86
CA GLY A 30 1.75 2.91 -1.52
C GLY A 30 2.45 3.89 -0.60
N GLN A 31 3.61 4.43 -0.98
CA GLN A 31 4.37 5.35 -0.13
C GLN A 31 5.07 6.43 -0.95
N ILE A 32 5.00 7.67 -0.47
CA ILE A 32 5.67 8.83 -1.06
C ILE A 32 6.52 9.49 0.01
N SER A 33 7.81 9.69 -0.26
CA SER A 33 8.73 10.42 0.59
C SER A 33 8.98 11.81 0.01
N ILE A 34 8.84 12.84 0.83
CA ILE A 34 8.95 14.25 0.47
C ILE A 34 9.88 14.94 1.48
N SER A 35 10.82 15.73 1.00
CA SER A 35 11.78 16.46 1.84
C SER A 35 11.98 17.89 1.36
N ASN A 36 12.59 18.72 2.21
CA ASN A 36 13.01 20.07 1.87
C ASN A 36 14.45 20.25 2.38
N THR A 37 15.36 20.66 1.50
CA THR A 37 16.79 20.78 1.84
C THR A 37 17.08 21.83 2.92
N ASN A 38 16.12 22.71 3.22
CA ASN A 38 16.25 23.76 4.22
C ASN A 38 15.52 23.45 5.53
N GLU A 39 14.83 22.31 5.62
CA GLU A 39 14.11 21.89 6.82
C GLU A 39 14.65 20.55 7.32
N GLU A 40 14.79 20.43 8.63
CA GLU A 40 15.20 19.18 9.28
C GLU A 40 13.97 18.31 9.60
N ALA A 41 13.16 18.09 8.57
CA ALA A 41 11.94 17.30 8.64
C ALA A 41 11.69 16.57 7.31
N ALA A 42 10.98 15.46 7.40
CA ALA A 42 10.51 14.67 6.27
C ALA A 42 8.99 14.52 6.33
N ILE A 43 8.36 14.47 5.16
CA ILE A 43 6.96 14.14 5.00
C ILE A 43 6.88 12.78 4.34
N ILE A 44 6.07 11.88 4.91
CA ILE A 44 5.75 10.58 4.33
C ILE A 44 4.25 10.53 4.12
N LEU A 45 3.81 10.26 2.89
CA LEU A 45 2.42 9.92 2.61
C LEU A 45 2.35 8.42 2.42
N MET A 46 1.43 7.77 3.10
CA MET A 46 1.32 6.32 3.09
C MET A 46 -0.12 5.88 2.93
N GLU A 47 -0.35 4.93 2.04
CA GLU A 47 -1.66 4.33 1.86
C GLU A 47 -1.96 3.36 3.01
N HIS A 48 -3.20 3.37 3.51
CA HIS A 48 -3.66 2.38 4.48
C HIS A 48 -5.01 1.78 4.05
N GLY A 49 -5.29 0.55 4.45
CA GLY A 49 -6.53 -0.18 4.14
C GLY A 49 -7.57 -0.15 5.26
N TRP A 50 -7.45 0.73 6.26
CA TRP A 50 -8.32 0.73 7.44
C TRP A 50 -9.77 1.12 7.08
N ALA A 51 -10.70 0.18 7.29
CA ALA A 51 -12.07 0.29 6.77
C ALA A 51 -13.00 1.17 7.63
N THR A 52 -12.88 1.06 8.95
CA THR A 52 -13.80 1.68 9.91
C THR A 52 -13.06 2.60 10.87
N GLU A 53 -13.80 3.52 11.48
CA GLU A 53 -13.29 4.38 12.55
C GLU A 53 -12.68 3.58 13.70
N GLN A 54 -13.32 2.48 14.14
CA GLN A 54 -12.77 1.67 15.23
C GLN A 54 -11.39 1.08 14.86
N VAL A 55 -11.22 0.64 13.61
CA VAL A 55 -9.94 0.13 13.12
C VAL A 55 -8.90 1.25 13.02
N ILE A 56 -9.29 2.45 12.57
CA ILE A 56 -8.40 3.62 12.53
C ILE A 56 -7.90 3.94 13.94
N LEU A 57 -8.82 4.12 14.90
CA LEU A 57 -8.47 4.45 16.28
C LEU A 57 -7.59 3.37 16.93
N HIS A 58 -7.91 2.09 16.71
CA HIS A 58 -7.12 0.99 17.23
C HIS A 58 -5.69 0.97 16.68
N ASN A 59 -5.52 1.17 15.37
CA ASN A 59 -4.20 1.19 14.73
C ASN A 59 -3.40 2.42 15.15
N MET A 60 -4.02 3.60 15.24
CA MET A 60 -3.35 4.80 15.73
C MET A 60 -2.94 4.69 17.22
N GLN A 61 -3.60 3.84 18.00
CA GLN A 61 -3.18 3.56 19.38
C GLN A 61 -1.95 2.64 19.48
N GLN A 62 -1.54 2.00 18.39
CA GLN A 62 -0.32 1.17 18.37
C GLN A 62 0.93 2.03 18.19
N ASN A 63 2.07 1.48 18.59
CA ASN A 63 3.37 2.07 18.28
C ASN A 63 3.63 1.98 16.77
N ILE A 64 4.32 2.96 16.23
CA ILE A 64 4.88 2.88 14.88
C ILE A 64 6.18 2.08 14.98
N GLN A 65 6.24 0.96 14.26
CA GLN A 65 7.42 0.09 14.15
C GLN A 65 7.70 -0.16 12.69
N GLU A 66 8.72 0.49 12.17
CA GLU A 66 9.13 0.49 10.77
C GLU A 66 10.63 0.24 10.69
N GLU A 67 11.14 -0.16 9.51
CA GLU A 67 12.58 -0.38 9.35
C GLU A 67 13.37 0.89 9.71
N GLY A 68 14.05 0.84 10.87
CA GLY A 68 14.81 1.96 11.39
C GLY A 68 14.00 3.05 12.09
N ILE A 69 12.68 2.90 12.32
CA ILE A 69 11.87 3.84 13.10
C ILE A 69 11.05 3.10 14.15
N GLU A 70 11.19 3.50 15.41
CA GLU A 70 10.37 3.01 16.51
C GLU A 70 9.83 4.21 17.30
N ALA A 71 8.50 4.41 17.29
CA ALA A 71 7.88 5.53 17.99
C ALA A 71 6.62 5.10 18.74
N ALA A 72 6.53 5.52 20.01
CA ALA A 72 5.38 5.28 20.85
C ALA A 72 4.41 6.47 20.78
N LEU A 73 3.12 6.19 20.97
CA LEU A 73 2.09 7.22 21.04
C LEU A 73 2.40 8.19 22.20
N ALA A 74 2.44 9.48 21.89
CA ALA A 74 2.79 10.56 22.83
C ALA A 74 1.61 11.51 23.13
N SER A 75 0.50 11.39 22.40
CA SER A 75 -0.74 12.14 22.64
C SER A 75 -1.96 11.24 22.57
N ASP A 76 -3.12 11.74 23.02
CA ASP A 76 -4.39 11.13 22.64
C ASP A 76 -4.61 11.24 21.12
N VAL A 77 -5.36 10.28 20.57
CA VAL A 77 -5.83 10.35 19.18
C VAL A 77 -7.04 11.29 19.14
N MET A 78 -6.94 12.39 18.40
CA MET A 78 -7.98 13.40 18.30
C MET A 78 -8.63 13.39 16.92
N GLN A 79 -9.95 13.57 16.87
CA GLN A 79 -10.64 13.79 15.61
C GLN A 79 -10.60 15.27 15.21
N LEU A 80 -10.26 15.54 13.97
CA LEU A 80 -10.27 16.87 13.35
C LEU A 80 -11.66 17.20 12.82
N GLU A 81 -11.95 18.50 12.62
CA GLU A 81 -13.26 18.97 12.13
C GLU A 81 -13.69 18.36 10.78
N ASN A 82 -12.73 17.97 9.94
CA ASN A 82 -12.98 17.34 8.65
C ASN A 82 -13.24 15.82 8.74
N GLY A 83 -13.18 15.25 9.94
CA GLY A 83 -13.36 13.82 10.23
C GLY A 83 -12.09 12.97 10.14
N ASP A 84 -10.94 13.59 9.84
CA ASP A 84 -9.63 12.92 9.92
C ASP A 84 -9.20 12.77 11.39
N TYR A 85 -8.17 11.96 11.64
CA TYR A 85 -7.64 11.74 12.99
C TYR A 85 -6.17 12.15 13.07
N ILE A 86 -5.76 12.75 14.18
CA ILE A 86 -4.38 13.20 14.41
C ILE A 86 -3.84 12.61 15.71
N ALA A 87 -2.55 12.27 15.72
CA ALA A 87 -1.80 11.92 16.91
C ALA A 87 -0.33 12.29 16.77
N LEU A 88 0.32 12.49 17.92
CA LEU A 88 1.76 12.65 18.04
C LEU A 88 2.39 11.35 18.53
N TYR A 89 3.56 11.03 17.98
CA TYR A 89 4.40 9.92 18.41
C TYR A 89 5.79 10.44 18.70
N GLN A 90 6.48 9.77 19.63
CA GLN A 90 7.85 10.08 19.97
C GLN A 90 8.66 8.79 20.06
N GLY A 91 9.89 8.84 19.58
CA GLY A 91 10.80 7.70 19.67
C GLY A 91 12.09 7.94 18.93
N TYR A 92 12.53 6.95 18.16
CA TYR A 92 13.83 6.95 17.51
C TYR A 92 13.72 6.62 16.03
N ALA A 93 14.49 7.33 15.21
CA ALA A 93 14.85 6.94 13.86
C ALA A 93 16.36 6.62 13.85
N GLY A 94 16.71 5.34 13.76
CA GLY A 94 18.06 4.85 14.02
C GLY A 94 18.50 5.17 15.45
N GLN A 95 19.45 6.09 15.59
CA GLN A 95 19.94 6.54 16.91
C GLN A 95 19.44 7.95 17.30
N GLN A 96 18.64 8.59 16.45
CA GLN A 96 18.20 9.97 16.65
C GLN A 96 16.79 10.02 17.23
N GLN A 97 16.57 10.87 18.23
CA GLN A 97 15.24 11.10 18.79
C GLN A 97 14.39 11.90 17.81
N VAL A 98 13.17 11.42 17.57
CA VAL A 98 12.23 12.01 16.61
C VAL A 98 10.85 12.22 17.23
N ILE A 99 10.15 13.22 16.70
CA ILE A 99 8.71 13.42 16.91
C ILE A 99 8.03 13.25 15.55
N LEU A 100 6.94 12.50 15.54
CA LEU A 100 6.11 12.27 14.37
C LEU A 100 4.72 12.83 14.62
N VAL A 101 4.18 13.56 13.64
CA VAL A 101 2.77 13.92 13.59
C VAL A 101 2.12 13.04 12.53
N ALA A 102 1.17 12.20 12.91
CA ALA A 102 0.40 11.40 11.96
C ALA A 102 -1.01 11.95 11.84
N VAL A 103 -1.45 12.22 10.61
CA VAL A 103 -2.83 12.56 10.27
C VAL A 103 -3.39 11.49 9.33
N VAL A 104 -4.44 10.81 9.75
CA VAL A 104 -5.07 9.71 9.01
C VAL A 104 -6.37 10.20 8.41
N SER A 105 -6.43 10.17 7.08
CA SER A 105 -7.60 10.55 6.29
C SER A 105 -8.22 9.35 5.61
N LYS A 106 -9.54 9.31 5.52
CA LYS A 106 -10.28 8.25 4.83
C LYS A 106 -10.75 8.70 3.46
N SER A 107 -10.57 7.86 2.46
CA SER A 107 -11.10 8.13 1.13
C SER A 107 -12.62 7.99 1.11
N LYS A 108 -13.29 8.98 0.50
CA LYS A 108 -14.71 8.86 0.12
C LYS A 108 -14.89 8.22 -1.25
N LEU A 109 -13.81 8.10 -2.02
CA LEU A 109 -13.81 7.53 -3.37
C LEU A 109 -13.41 6.06 -3.36
N TRP A 110 -12.42 5.70 -2.56
CA TRP A 110 -12.00 4.32 -2.40
C TRP A 110 -12.98 3.61 -1.47
N GLN A 111 -13.35 2.38 -1.81
CA GLN A 111 -14.30 1.59 -1.01
C GLN A 111 -13.77 1.34 0.42
N VAL A 112 -12.45 1.28 0.57
CA VAL A 112 -11.74 1.03 1.83
C VAL A 112 -10.46 1.85 1.85
N GLY A 113 -10.06 2.29 3.05
CA GLY A 113 -8.76 2.92 3.28
C GLY A 113 -8.67 4.41 2.94
N GLY A 114 -7.44 4.90 2.86
CA GLY A 114 -7.12 6.30 2.67
C GLY A 114 -5.62 6.55 2.76
N VAL A 115 -5.25 7.76 3.18
CA VAL A 115 -3.84 8.16 3.29
C VAL A 115 -3.54 8.66 4.69
N MET A 116 -2.47 8.12 5.26
CA MET A 116 -1.80 8.62 6.45
C MET A 116 -0.69 9.58 6.02
N THR A 117 -0.75 10.81 6.50
CA THR A 117 0.28 11.83 6.34
C THR A 117 1.12 11.85 7.61
N ILE A 118 2.41 11.54 7.51
CA ILE A 118 3.37 11.62 8.61
C ILE A 118 4.32 12.79 8.35
N VAL A 119 4.46 13.67 9.32
CA VAL A 119 5.55 14.65 9.37
C VAL A 119 6.49 14.25 10.49
N MET A 120 7.73 13.94 10.14
CA MET A 120 8.76 13.48 11.07
C MET A 120 9.88 14.52 11.15
N ALA A 121 10.28 14.89 12.35
CA ALA A 121 11.42 15.78 12.59
C ALA A 121 12.25 15.28 13.77
N LEU A 122 13.52 15.70 13.82
CA LEU A 122 14.33 15.52 15.02
C LEU A 122 13.67 16.24 16.19
N GLN A 123 13.69 15.61 17.38
CA GLN A 123 13.02 16.15 18.57
C GLN A 123 13.48 17.57 18.90
N GLU A 124 14.76 17.88 18.74
CA GLU A 124 15.34 19.20 19.01
C GLU A 124 14.95 20.27 17.99
N ASN A 125 14.51 19.87 16.79
CA ASN A 125 14.13 20.76 15.68
C ASN A 125 12.63 20.75 15.40
N PHE A 126 11.86 20.04 16.22
CA PHE A 126 10.41 19.99 16.12
C PHE A 126 9.79 21.36 16.40
N LYS A 127 8.80 21.73 15.59
CA LYS A 127 8.06 23.00 15.69
C LYS A 127 6.57 22.72 15.55
N ASP A 128 5.74 23.49 16.23
CA ASP A 128 4.27 23.34 16.15
C ASP A 128 3.74 23.50 14.71
N SER A 129 4.44 24.27 13.87
CA SER A 129 4.11 24.42 12.45
C SER A 129 4.15 23.11 11.66
N TYR A 130 4.83 22.07 12.15
CA TYR A 130 4.79 20.74 11.52
C TYR A 130 3.47 20.01 11.75
N GLN A 131 2.78 20.29 12.86
CA GLN A 131 1.43 19.77 13.07
C GLN A 131 0.44 20.41 12.09
N ASP A 132 0.48 21.74 11.98
CA ASP A 132 -0.34 22.49 11.03
C ASP A 132 -0.09 22.02 9.60
N MET A 133 1.19 21.81 9.24
CA MET A 133 1.59 21.30 7.93
C MET A 133 0.99 19.91 7.64
N ALA A 134 1.03 18.98 8.60
CA ALA A 134 0.44 17.65 8.43
C ALA A 134 -1.07 17.74 8.16
N VAL A 135 -1.77 18.61 8.89
CA VAL A 135 -3.21 18.84 8.74
C VAL A 135 -3.53 19.51 7.40
N GLU A 136 -2.76 20.51 6.98
CA GLU A 136 -2.96 21.21 5.70
C GLU A 136 -2.76 20.27 4.51
N ILE A 137 -1.72 19.43 4.55
CA ILE A 137 -1.47 18.43 3.52
C ILE A 137 -2.65 17.45 3.47
N SER A 138 -3.04 16.86 4.61
CA SER A 138 -4.17 15.92 4.69
C SER A 138 -5.47 16.51 4.12
N LYS A 139 -5.81 17.75 4.50
CA LYS A 139 -6.99 18.47 4.00
C LYS A 139 -6.95 18.74 2.50
N SER A 140 -5.75 18.83 1.91
CA SER A 140 -5.56 19.09 0.49
C SER A 140 -5.66 17.84 -0.38
N ILE A 141 -5.68 16.64 0.22
CA ILE A 141 -5.70 15.36 -0.51
C ILE A 141 -6.99 15.24 -1.33
N ARG A 142 -6.81 15.00 -2.63
CA ARG A 142 -7.86 14.67 -3.59
C ARG A 142 -7.64 13.26 -4.09
N TYR A 143 -8.53 12.37 -3.71
CA TYR A 143 -8.51 10.98 -4.14
C TYR A 143 -8.88 10.83 -5.62
N ARG A 144 -8.09 10.03 -6.33
CA ARG A 144 -8.34 9.60 -7.72
C ARG A 144 -8.68 8.12 -7.76
N PRO A 145 -9.41 7.64 -8.78
CA PRO A 145 -9.67 6.21 -8.92
C PRO A 145 -8.35 5.47 -9.19
N PHE A 146 -8.15 4.33 -8.51
CA PHE A 146 -6.99 3.46 -8.77
C PHE A 146 -6.95 2.95 -10.21
N MET A 147 -8.10 2.50 -10.73
CA MET A 147 -8.22 2.07 -12.11
C MET A 147 -8.59 3.25 -13.02
N ASN A 148 -7.58 3.83 -13.69
CA ASN A 148 -7.82 4.70 -14.84
C ASN A 148 -8.43 3.91 -16.02
N ARG A 149 -8.82 4.57 -17.11
CA ARG A 149 -9.48 3.92 -18.26
C ARG A 149 -8.65 2.76 -18.85
N LEU A 150 -7.34 2.92 -18.97
CA LEU A 150 -6.45 1.89 -19.50
C LEU A 150 -6.36 0.70 -18.53
N ALA A 151 -6.20 0.97 -17.23
CA ALA A 151 -6.24 -0.04 -16.18
C ALA A 151 -7.55 -0.83 -16.19
N GLN A 152 -8.71 -0.17 -16.37
CA GLN A 152 -10.00 -0.86 -16.45
C GLN A 152 -10.09 -1.82 -17.65
N GLN A 153 -9.55 -1.42 -18.80
CA GLN A 153 -9.49 -2.27 -19.99
C GLN A 153 -8.58 -3.48 -19.76
N LYS A 154 -7.38 -3.25 -19.20
CA LYS A 154 -6.40 -4.31 -18.91
C LYS A 154 -6.88 -5.24 -17.80
N ALA A 155 -7.61 -4.74 -16.79
CA ALA A 155 -8.15 -5.53 -15.69
C ALA A 155 -9.05 -6.69 -16.16
N ASN A 156 -9.64 -6.61 -17.36
CA ASN A 156 -10.43 -7.70 -17.92
C ASN A 156 -9.63 -9.01 -18.11
N MET A 157 -8.30 -8.95 -18.19
CA MET A 157 -7.48 -10.17 -18.23
C MET A 157 -7.49 -10.93 -16.89
N PHE A 158 -7.75 -10.24 -15.78
CA PHE A 158 -7.76 -10.83 -14.43
C PHE A 158 -9.17 -11.20 -13.95
N LYS A 159 -10.21 -10.48 -14.40
CA LYS A 159 -11.59 -10.74 -13.95
C LYS A 159 -12.03 -12.19 -14.19
N GLY A 160 -12.46 -12.87 -13.13
CA GLY A 160 -12.87 -14.28 -13.15
C GLY A 160 -11.70 -15.26 -13.28
N ARG A 161 -10.47 -14.80 -13.07
CA ARG A 161 -9.24 -15.59 -13.25
C ARG A 161 -8.46 -15.70 -11.96
N LYS A 162 -7.45 -16.57 -11.94
CA LYS A 162 -6.50 -16.72 -10.85
C LYS A 162 -5.07 -16.68 -11.34
N LEU A 163 -4.18 -16.11 -10.55
CA LEU A 163 -2.73 -16.26 -10.70
C LEU A 163 -2.25 -17.37 -9.78
N MET A 164 -1.41 -18.26 -10.29
CA MET A 164 -0.83 -19.36 -9.53
C MET A 164 0.69 -19.32 -9.61
N ARG A 165 1.35 -19.32 -8.45
CA ARG A 165 2.79 -19.53 -8.29
C ARG A 165 3.04 -20.91 -7.72
N PHE A 166 4.01 -21.62 -8.27
CA PHE A 166 4.43 -22.93 -7.79
C PHE A 166 5.83 -22.81 -7.17
N SER A 167 5.97 -23.12 -5.89
CA SER A 167 7.25 -23.12 -5.17
C SER A 167 7.78 -24.55 -5.10
N SER A 168 8.57 -24.95 -6.12
CA SER A 168 9.66 -25.94 -6.08
C SER A 168 10.09 -26.33 -7.51
N TYR A 169 11.41 -26.31 -7.75
CA TYR A 169 12.04 -27.00 -8.87
C TYR A 169 12.62 -28.31 -8.34
N TYR A 170 11.99 -29.45 -8.66
CA TYR A 170 12.70 -30.72 -8.80
C TYR A 170 12.37 -31.29 -10.17
N THR A 171 13.34 -31.24 -11.09
CA THR A 171 13.32 -32.07 -12.28
C THR A 171 14.03 -33.38 -11.91
N SER A 172 13.29 -34.43 -11.56
CA SER A 172 13.85 -35.78 -11.58
C SER A 172 13.49 -36.43 -12.92
N ASP A 173 14.49 -36.52 -13.80
CA ASP A 173 14.39 -37.23 -15.06
C ASP A 173 14.53 -38.74 -14.78
N TYR A 174 13.42 -39.44 -14.62
CA TYR A 174 13.38 -40.90 -14.74
C TYR A 174 12.03 -41.28 -15.38
N ASP A 175 12.09 -41.75 -16.62
CA ASP A 175 10.98 -42.30 -17.41
C ASP A 175 9.95 -41.34 -18.03
N ASN A 176 10.41 -40.22 -18.63
CA ASN A 176 9.69 -39.49 -19.71
C ASN A 176 8.22 -39.13 -19.42
N THR A 177 7.87 -39.03 -18.14
CA THR A 177 6.55 -38.63 -17.64
C THR A 177 6.78 -37.40 -16.78
N ILE A 178 6.32 -36.24 -17.27
CA ILE A 178 6.40 -34.99 -16.52
C ILE A 178 5.39 -35.10 -15.36
N SER A 179 5.85 -35.55 -14.20
CA SER A 179 5.14 -35.45 -12.94
C SER A 179 5.63 -34.20 -12.21
N VAL A 180 4.84 -33.12 -12.24
CA VAL A 180 5.15 -31.89 -11.52
C VAL A 180 4.63 -32.03 -10.09
N GLY A 181 5.49 -32.49 -9.18
CA GLY A 181 5.25 -32.39 -7.75
C GLY A 181 5.68 -31.02 -7.25
N SER A 182 4.73 -30.11 -6.98
CA SER A 182 5.03 -28.82 -6.35
C SER A 182 4.80 -28.92 -4.84
N SER A 183 5.81 -28.62 -4.01
CA SER A 183 5.69 -28.60 -2.55
C SER A 183 4.91 -27.41 -2.00
N GLY A 184 4.76 -26.33 -2.78
CA GLY A 184 3.88 -25.21 -2.44
C GLY A 184 3.19 -24.64 -3.66
N LYS A 185 1.94 -24.21 -3.48
CA LYS A 185 1.14 -23.52 -4.49
C LYS A 185 0.54 -22.30 -3.83
N THR A 186 0.79 -21.13 -4.39
CA THR A 186 0.16 -19.88 -4.00
C THR A 186 -0.82 -19.48 -5.10
N THR A 187 -2.07 -19.18 -4.74
CA THR A 187 -3.13 -18.82 -5.68
C THR A 187 -3.77 -17.51 -5.25
N ILE A 188 -3.92 -16.59 -6.19
CA ILE A 188 -4.69 -15.35 -6.00
C ILE A 188 -5.83 -15.36 -7.02
N ASN A 189 -7.06 -15.42 -6.54
CA ASN A 189 -8.26 -15.42 -7.36
C ASN A 189 -8.81 -14.00 -7.44
N PHE A 190 -9.15 -13.53 -8.65
CA PHE A 190 -9.61 -12.18 -8.94
C PHE A 190 -11.05 -12.22 -9.42
N CYS A 191 -11.99 -11.92 -8.53
CA CYS A 191 -13.41 -11.94 -8.86
C CYS A 191 -13.80 -10.70 -9.69
N SER A 192 -14.74 -10.88 -10.61
CA SER A 192 -15.19 -9.83 -11.54
C SER A 192 -15.83 -8.62 -10.83
N ASN A 193 -16.31 -8.81 -9.61
CA ASN A 193 -16.87 -7.78 -8.73
C ASN A 193 -15.80 -6.94 -8.00
N GLY A 194 -14.50 -7.21 -8.22
CA GLY A 194 -13.39 -6.50 -7.57
C GLY A 194 -12.91 -7.12 -6.26
N GLN A 195 -13.49 -8.24 -5.83
CA GLN A 195 -12.98 -9.00 -4.67
C GLN A 195 -11.82 -9.92 -5.08
N PHE A 196 -10.85 -10.13 -4.20
CA PHE A 196 -9.87 -11.20 -4.37
C PHE A 196 -9.98 -12.22 -3.24
N ALA A 197 -9.49 -13.42 -3.52
CA ALA A 197 -9.36 -14.49 -2.54
C ALA A 197 -8.01 -15.18 -2.73
N PHE A 198 -7.23 -15.24 -1.65
CA PHE A 198 -5.92 -15.85 -1.59
C PHE A 198 -6.02 -17.28 -1.00
N ASP A 199 -5.37 -18.23 -1.67
CA ASP A 199 -5.28 -19.63 -1.27
C ASP A 199 -3.83 -20.12 -1.44
N GLY A 200 -3.13 -20.34 -0.31
CA GLY A 200 -1.75 -20.80 -0.29
C GLY A 200 -1.27 -21.12 1.13
N TYR A 201 -0.43 -22.16 1.24
CA TYR A 201 0.38 -22.43 2.43
C TYR A 201 1.71 -21.70 2.28
N SER A 202 2.17 -21.03 3.35
CA SER A 202 3.39 -20.22 3.48
C SER A 202 3.27 -18.71 3.16
N ASP A 203 4.04 -17.94 3.94
CA ASP A 203 4.08 -16.49 4.06
C ASP A 203 4.17 -15.79 2.70
N PHE A 204 3.10 -15.09 2.33
CA PHE A 204 3.11 -14.20 1.18
C PHE A 204 3.49 -12.81 1.68
N SER A 205 4.72 -12.39 1.40
CA SER A 205 5.10 -10.99 1.41
C SER A 205 5.09 -10.46 -0.03
N ALA A 206 4.34 -9.40 -0.28
CA ALA A 206 4.43 -8.62 -1.50
C ALA A 206 4.81 -7.19 -1.11
N GLY A 207 6.11 -6.90 -1.24
CA GLY A 207 6.68 -5.63 -0.81
C GLY A 207 6.09 -4.41 -1.52
N GLY A 208 5.85 -3.37 -0.73
CA GLY A 208 5.55 -2.01 -1.17
C GLY A 208 5.43 -1.10 0.05
N GLY A 209 6.51 -0.39 0.38
CA GLY A 209 6.54 0.74 1.35
C GLY A 209 6.05 0.49 2.77
N ALA A 210 7.00 0.44 3.72
CA ALA A 210 6.86 0.49 5.19
C ALA A 210 6.04 -0.63 5.85
N PHE A 211 4.74 -0.73 5.57
CA PHE A 211 3.95 -1.85 6.09
C PHE A 211 4.20 -3.08 5.21
N ASP A 212 5.27 -3.81 5.51
CA ASP A 212 5.55 -5.12 4.93
C ASP A 212 4.32 -6.02 5.20
N GLY A 213 3.42 -6.07 4.22
CA GLY A 213 2.16 -6.77 4.31
C GLY A 213 2.41 -8.26 4.32
N HIS A 214 2.74 -8.81 5.49
CA HIS A 214 2.64 -10.24 5.73
C HIS A 214 1.15 -10.60 5.75
N VAL A 215 0.62 -11.05 4.61
CA VAL A 215 -0.72 -11.64 4.58
C VAL A 215 -0.62 -12.99 5.30
N SER A 216 -0.91 -13.00 6.60
CA SER A 216 -0.90 -14.24 7.38
C SER A 216 -1.99 -15.19 6.88
N SER A 217 -1.57 -16.39 6.49
CA SER A 217 -2.42 -17.42 5.85
C SER A 217 -3.28 -18.19 6.87
N ASN A 218 -4.04 -17.49 7.72
CA ASN A 218 -5.21 -18.13 8.32
C ASN A 218 -6.34 -18.07 7.28
N ASN A 219 -6.89 -19.23 6.92
CA ASN A 219 -7.82 -19.55 5.82
C ASN A 219 -9.11 -18.67 5.67
N SER A 220 -9.20 -17.55 6.38
CA SER A 220 -10.26 -16.55 6.31
C SER A 220 -9.76 -15.11 6.03
N ALA A 221 -8.44 -14.86 6.01
CA ALA A 221 -7.85 -13.51 5.93
C ALA A 221 -7.49 -13.05 4.50
N GLY A 222 -7.36 -14.00 3.56
CA GLY A 222 -6.99 -13.74 2.17
C GLY A 222 -8.07 -13.10 1.30
N VAL A 223 -9.13 -12.53 1.88
CA VAL A 223 -10.25 -11.92 1.14
C VAL A 223 -10.17 -10.41 1.27
N GLY A 224 -10.37 -9.73 0.15
CA GLY A 224 -10.31 -8.28 0.12
C GLY A 224 -10.68 -7.70 -1.24
N LEU A 225 -10.19 -6.51 -1.52
CA LEU A 225 -10.41 -5.81 -2.78
C LEU A 225 -9.14 -5.79 -3.62
N TRP A 226 -9.27 -6.03 -4.92
CA TRP A 226 -8.16 -5.84 -5.85
C TRP A 226 -8.44 -4.71 -6.82
N SER A 227 -7.35 -4.07 -7.25
CA SER A 227 -7.38 -3.11 -8.33
C SER A 227 -6.13 -3.22 -9.19
N LEU A 228 -6.25 -2.82 -10.45
CA LEU A 228 -5.11 -2.72 -11.35
C LEU A 228 -4.78 -1.23 -11.52
N MET A 229 -3.55 -0.85 -11.24
CA MET A 229 -3.04 0.48 -11.49
C MET A 229 -2.15 0.45 -12.74
N MET A 230 -2.15 1.57 -13.47
CA MET A 230 -1.13 1.86 -14.48
C MET A 230 -0.24 2.94 -13.91
N ILE A 231 1.00 2.59 -13.58
CA ILE A 231 2.02 3.52 -13.09
C ILE A 231 3.09 3.61 -14.16
N HIS A 232 3.16 4.78 -14.81
CA HIS A 232 3.83 4.92 -16.10
C HIS A 232 3.29 3.87 -17.10
N ASP A 233 4.15 3.01 -17.64
CA ASP A 233 3.78 1.95 -18.59
C ASP A 233 3.67 0.56 -17.94
N TYR A 234 3.78 0.47 -16.61
CA TYR A 234 3.72 -0.79 -15.87
C TYR A 234 2.36 -1.03 -15.25
N MET A 235 1.92 -2.29 -15.27
CA MET A 235 0.76 -2.77 -14.54
C MET A 235 1.16 -3.09 -13.12
N VAL A 236 0.40 -2.59 -12.14
CA VAL A 236 0.61 -2.89 -10.72
C VAL A 236 -0.70 -3.39 -10.14
N LEU A 237 -0.71 -4.62 -9.66
CA LEU A 237 -1.84 -5.17 -8.91
C LEU A 237 -1.78 -4.63 -7.48
N ARG A 238 -2.85 -3.98 -7.05
CA ARG A 238 -3.04 -3.51 -5.68
C ARG A 238 -4.07 -4.39 -4.99
N LEU A 239 -3.70 -5.02 -3.89
CA LEU A 239 -4.56 -5.86 -3.06
C LEU A 239 -4.76 -5.19 -1.70
N VAL A 240 -6.00 -5.10 -1.23
CA VAL A 240 -6.31 -4.62 0.12
C VAL A 240 -7.06 -5.68 0.87
N SER A 241 -6.45 -6.25 1.90
CA SER A 241 -7.11 -7.26 2.73
C SER A 241 -8.21 -6.62 3.58
N ASN A 242 -9.18 -7.43 4.02
CA ASN A 242 -10.20 -6.95 4.97
C ASN A 242 -9.59 -6.55 6.32
N ALA A 243 -8.38 -7.01 6.64
CA ALA A 243 -7.62 -6.58 7.83
C ALA A 243 -7.02 -5.17 7.66
N GLY A 244 -6.99 -4.65 6.43
CA GLY A 244 -6.50 -3.32 6.10
C GLY A 244 -5.04 -3.26 5.66
N GLU A 245 -4.43 -4.41 5.38
CA GLU A 245 -3.12 -4.49 4.75
C GLU A 245 -3.25 -4.12 3.28
N VAL A 246 -2.31 -3.33 2.77
CA VAL A 246 -2.23 -2.94 1.36
C VAL A 246 -0.97 -3.57 0.78
N ASN A 247 -1.11 -4.29 -0.32
CA ASN A 247 -0.01 -4.92 -1.02
C ASN A 247 0.01 -4.49 -2.48
N TYR A 248 1.21 -4.22 -3.00
CA TYR A 248 1.42 -3.91 -4.41
C TYR A 248 2.28 -4.98 -5.07
N MET A 249 1.86 -5.36 -6.26
CA MET A 249 2.46 -6.43 -7.05
C MET A 249 2.73 -5.89 -8.45
N PRO A 250 3.89 -5.23 -8.68
CA PRO A 250 4.28 -4.76 -9.99
C PRO A 250 4.48 -5.95 -10.94
N ILE A 251 3.90 -5.88 -12.12
CA ILE A 251 4.06 -6.87 -13.18
C ILE A 251 5.23 -6.42 -14.05
N GLU A 252 6.40 -7.01 -13.81
CA GLU A 252 7.66 -6.71 -14.48
C GLU A 252 7.63 -7.12 -15.96
N ARG A 253 7.04 -8.29 -16.22
CA ARG A 253 6.99 -8.93 -17.52
C ARG A 253 5.76 -9.81 -17.60
N TYR A 254 5.17 -9.94 -18.78
CA TYR A 254 4.21 -11.00 -19.06
C TYR A 254 4.42 -11.52 -20.48
N THR A 255 4.03 -12.76 -20.71
CA THR A 255 4.17 -13.47 -21.97
C THR A 255 2.81 -13.73 -22.60
N GLU A 256 2.77 -13.85 -23.93
CA GLU A 256 1.52 -14.07 -24.66
C GLU A 256 0.83 -15.39 -24.30
N ASP A 257 1.58 -16.38 -23.81
CA ASP A 257 1.08 -17.67 -23.31
C ASP A 257 0.49 -17.60 -21.89
N GLY A 258 0.46 -16.41 -21.25
CA GLY A 258 -0.26 -16.18 -19.99
C GLY A 258 0.56 -16.36 -18.72
N ALA A 259 1.90 -16.21 -18.79
CA ALA A 259 2.72 -16.08 -17.59
C ALA A 259 3.01 -14.62 -17.24
N TYR A 260 3.06 -14.32 -15.96
CA TYR A 260 3.32 -13.01 -15.37
C TYR A 260 4.50 -13.13 -14.42
N TYR A 261 5.44 -12.18 -14.48
CA TYR A 261 6.58 -12.12 -13.58
C TYR A 261 6.36 -10.98 -12.59
N ILE A 262 6.32 -11.33 -11.32
CA ILE A 262 6.01 -10.43 -10.21
C ILE A 262 7.01 -10.72 -9.10
N ASN A 263 7.81 -9.72 -8.71
CA ASN A 263 8.88 -9.85 -7.72
C ASN A 263 9.85 -11.01 -8.06
N GLY A 264 10.21 -11.13 -9.35
CA GLY A 264 11.06 -12.21 -9.86
C GLY A 264 10.39 -13.59 -10.00
N ASP A 265 9.21 -13.81 -9.42
CA ASP A 265 8.49 -15.09 -9.49
C ASP A 265 7.62 -15.21 -10.74
N LYS A 266 7.56 -16.43 -11.30
CA LYS A 266 6.64 -16.76 -12.39
C LYS A 266 5.26 -17.16 -11.85
N TRP A 267 4.25 -16.41 -12.25
CA TRP A 267 2.83 -16.66 -12.01
C TRP A 267 2.15 -17.08 -13.31
N VAL A 268 1.32 -18.12 -13.26
CA VAL A 268 0.53 -18.58 -14.42
C VAL A 268 -0.93 -18.20 -14.22
N ILE A 269 -1.56 -17.63 -15.26
CA ILE A 269 -2.98 -17.28 -15.22
C ILE A 269 -3.88 -18.46 -15.64
N GLY A 270 -5.00 -18.63 -14.95
CA GLY A 270 -6.02 -19.63 -15.29
C GLY A 270 -7.43 -19.18 -14.88
N GLY A 271 -8.46 -19.96 -15.21
CA GLY A 271 -9.82 -19.70 -14.73
C GLY A 271 -9.92 -19.83 -13.20
N SER A 272 -10.69 -18.95 -12.56
CA SER A 272 -11.00 -19.07 -11.14
C SER A 272 -12.21 -19.99 -10.93
N ASP A 273 -12.11 -20.92 -9.99
CA ASP A 273 -13.20 -21.84 -9.66
C ASP A 273 -14.12 -21.29 -8.54
N ILE A 274 -13.70 -20.20 -7.89
CA ILE A 274 -14.41 -19.58 -6.76
C ILE A 274 -15.02 -18.22 -7.10
N CYS A 275 -14.63 -17.63 -8.22
CA CYS A 275 -15.15 -16.37 -8.72
C CYS A 275 -16.05 -16.62 -9.94
N ASN A 276 -17.29 -17.02 -9.72
CA ASN A 276 -18.31 -17.14 -10.77
C ASN A 276 -19.07 -15.82 -10.96
#